data_AF-A0A6N4DHE7-F1
#
_entry.id   AF-A0A6N4DHE7-F1
#
_cell.length_a   1.000
_cell.length_b   1.000
_cell.length_c   1.000
_cell.angle_alpha   90.00
_cell.angle_beta   90.00
_cell.angle_gamma   90.00
#
_symmetry.space_group_name_H-M   'P 1'
#
loop_
_entity.id
_entity.type
_entity.pdbx_description
1 polymer ?
#
loop_
_entity_poly.entity_id
_entity_poly.type
_entity_poly.pdbx_seq_one_letter_code
_entity_poly.pdbx_strand_id
1 'polypeptide(L)'
;MSSVKVKATIVEDNTGIKSQLPILITEQGEVGSVTDYLLKMEADGASNALMNGFIQATSLLLDYMEANKGLFEDPKMLFQTFAKRLYTGTIGEDGLDPSGLYW
;
A
#
# COMPACT_ATOMS: atom_id res chain seq x y z
N MET A 1 -2.07 -7.65 -7.07
CA MET A 1 -2.78 -6.70 -7.95
C MET A 1 -1.77 -5.64 -8.32
N SER A 2 -1.43 -5.45 -9.60
CA SER A 2 -0.34 -4.53 -9.95
C SER A 2 -0.65 -3.12 -9.46
N SER A 3 0.28 -2.55 -8.67
CA SER A 3 0.19 -1.18 -8.18
C SER A 3 1.49 -0.45 -8.47
N VAL A 4 1.38 0.83 -8.83
CA VAL A 4 2.53 1.68 -9.15
C VAL A 4 2.51 2.94 -8.29
N LYS A 5 3.67 3.27 -7.74
CA LYS A 5 3.89 4.54 -7.05
C LYS A 5 4.18 5.62 -8.08
N VAL A 6 3.40 6.69 -8.07
CA VAL A 6 3.63 7.85 -8.94
C VAL A 6 3.71 9.13 -8.12
N LYS A 7 4.49 10.11 -8.57
CA LYS A 7 4.49 11.44 -7.97
C LYS A 7 3.35 12.25 -8.57
N ALA A 8 2.38 12.65 -7.76
CA ALA A 8 1.22 13.42 -8.19
C ALA A 8 1.27 14.86 -7.68
N THR A 9 0.60 15.76 -8.40
CA THR A 9 0.27 17.10 -7.90
C THR A 9 -1.21 17.09 -7.54
N ILE A 10 -1.53 17.39 -6.29
CA ILE A 10 -2.89 17.33 -5.74
C ILE A 10 -3.40 18.75 -5.53
N VAL A 11 -4.65 18.99 -5.95
CA VAL A 11 -5.36 20.24 -5.76
C VAL A 11 -6.51 19.96 -4.80
N GLU A 12 -6.40 20.43 -3.57
CA GLU A 12 -7.39 20.18 -2.50
C GLU A 12 -8.43 21.31 -2.41
N ASP A 13 -8.05 22.52 -2.78
CA ASP A 13 -8.90 23.70 -2.69
C ASP A 13 -8.58 24.75 -3.79
N ASN A 14 -9.28 25.87 -3.73
CA ASN A 14 -9.14 26.98 -4.68
C ASN A 14 -8.12 28.05 -4.23
N THR A 15 -7.27 27.79 -3.23
CA THR A 15 -6.23 28.74 -2.78
C THR A 15 -5.06 28.82 -3.75
N GLY A 16 -4.92 27.83 -4.64
CA GLY A 16 -3.82 27.70 -5.57
C GLY A 16 -2.57 27.04 -4.98
N ILE A 17 -2.58 26.72 -3.67
CA ILE A 17 -1.56 25.89 -3.02
C ILE A 17 -1.82 24.43 -3.44
N LYS A 18 -0.74 23.70 -3.76
CA LYS A 18 -0.81 22.31 -4.24
C LYS A 18 0.16 21.45 -3.45
N SER A 19 -0.26 20.24 -3.12
CA SER A 19 0.62 19.22 -2.54
C SER A 19 1.29 18.39 -3.63
N GLN A 20 2.52 17.95 -3.35
CA GLN A 20 3.27 17.06 -4.23
C GLN A 20 3.68 15.79 -3.49
N LEU A 21 2.83 14.78 -3.57
CA LEU A 21 2.97 13.54 -2.81
C LEU A 21 3.14 12.33 -3.73
N PRO A 22 3.85 11.29 -3.29
CA PRO A 22 3.73 9.99 -3.93
C PRO A 22 2.31 9.45 -3.67
N ILE A 23 1.66 8.87 -4.67
CA ILE A 23 0.36 8.19 -4.54
C ILE A 23 0.43 6.79 -5.14
N LEU A 24 -0.59 5.98 -4.88
CA LEU A 24 -0.71 4.63 -5.41
C LEU A 24 -1.80 4.55 -6.48
N ILE A 25 -1.44 4.03 -7.66
CA ILE A 25 -2.37 3.78 -8.76
C ILE A 25 -2.39 2.27 -9.04
N THR A 26 -3.59 1.75 -9.32
CA THR A 26 -3.82 0.38 -9.79
C THR A 26 -4.40 0.41 -11.20
N GLU A 27 -4.63 -0.75 -11.80
CA GLU A 27 -5.36 -0.87 -13.07
C GLU A 27 -6.79 -0.27 -13.01
N GLN A 28 -7.33 -0.07 -11.81
CA GLN A 28 -8.65 0.51 -11.58
C GLN A 28 -8.64 2.03 -11.34
N GLY A 29 -7.47 2.67 -11.42
CA GLY A 29 -7.29 4.09 -11.12
C GLY A 29 -6.58 4.35 -9.78
N GLU A 30 -6.68 5.58 -9.26
CA GLU A 30 -6.04 5.92 -7.99
C GLU A 30 -6.72 5.20 -6.80
N VAL A 31 -5.90 4.82 -5.82
CA VAL A 31 -6.44 4.33 -4.54
C VAL A 31 -6.74 5.55 -3.66
N GLY A 32 -7.95 6.09 -3.78
CA GLY A 32 -8.35 7.35 -3.14
C GLY A 32 -8.10 7.39 -1.63
N SER A 33 -8.48 6.33 -0.90
CA SER A 33 -8.28 6.25 0.55
C SER A 33 -6.81 6.31 0.99
N VAL A 34 -5.89 5.82 0.15
CA VAL A 34 -4.43 5.91 0.38
C VAL A 34 -3.97 7.34 0.18
N THR A 35 -4.47 8.01 -0.87
CA THR A 35 -4.17 9.42 -1.15
C THR A 35 -4.66 10.34 -0.04
N ASP A 36 -5.90 10.16 0.43
CA ASP A 36 -6.47 10.94 1.53
C ASP A 36 -5.65 10.78 2.82
N TYR A 37 -5.19 9.55 3.11
CA TYR A 37 -4.36 9.31 4.28
C TYR A 37 -2.97 9.93 4.14
N LEU A 38 -2.38 9.94 2.94
CA LEU A 38 -1.09 10.58 2.68
C LEU A 38 -1.16 12.10 2.83
N LEU A 39 -2.25 12.74 2.38
CA LEU A 39 -2.50 14.17 2.63
C LEU A 39 -2.60 14.47 4.13
N LYS A 40 -3.32 13.62 4.87
CA LYS A 40 -3.35 13.73 6.33
C LYS A 40 -1.96 13.58 6.95
N MET A 41 -1.17 12.60 6.51
CA MET A 41 0.20 12.40 6.99
C MET A 41 1.08 13.63 6.72
N GLU A 42 0.97 14.22 5.52
CA GLU A 42 1.67 15.47 5.18
C GLU A 42 1.26 16.61 6.11
N ALA A 43 -0.03 16.79 6.36
CA ALA A 43 -0.56 17.80 7.28
C ALA A 43 -0.09 17.58 8.73
N ASP A 44 0.06 16.32 9.15
CA ASP A 44 0.59 15.92 10.46
C ASP A 44 2.14 16.05 10.54
N GLY A 45 2.80 16.48 9.45
CA GLY A 45 4.25 16.68 9.40
C GLY A 45 5.07 15.42 9.18
N ALA A 46 4.47 14.35 8.64
CA ALA A 46 5.16 13.11 8.34
C ALA A 46 6.28 13.32 7.31
N SER A 47 7.41 12.64 7.52
CA SER A 47 8.50 12.66 6.55
C SER A 47 8.15 11.89 5.27
N ASN A 48 8.78 12.27 4.16
CA ASN A 48 8.71 11.51 2.91
C ASN A 48 9.11 10.04 3.08
N ALA A 49 10.05 9.73 3.98
CA ALA A 49 10.45 8.35 4.26
C ALA A 49 9.29 7.55 4.88
N LEU A 50 8.58 8.14 5.83
CA LEU A 50 7.42 7.50 6.47
C LEU A 50 6.27 7.29 5.47
N MET A 51 5.97 8.30 4.65
CA MET A 51 4.96 8.20 3.59
C MET A 51 5.32 7.13 2.54
N ASN A 52 6.59 7.05 2.12
CA ASN A 52 7.04 5.99 1.22
C ASN A 52 6.95 4.60 1.86
N GLY A 53 7.23 4.47 3.16
CA GLY A 53 7.06 3.21 3.90
C GLY A 53 5.58 2.78 3.94
N PHE A 54 4.67 3.72 4.16
CA PHE A 54 3.23 3.46 4.12
C PHE A 54 2.76 2.99 2.73
N ILE A 55 3.20 3.66 1.66
CA ILE A 55 2.89 3.25 0.28
C ILE A 55 3.43 1.85 0.00
N GLN A 56 4.68 1.57 0.39
CA GLN A 56 5.29 0.25 0.20
C GLN A 56 4.48 -0.84 0.91
N ALA A 57 4.13 -0.62 2.19
CA ALA A 57 3.33 -1.58 2.94
C ALA A 57 1.94 -1.80 2.32
N THR A 58 1.34 -0.74 1.77
CA THR A 58 0.04 -0.85 1.10
C THR A 58 0.14 -1.57 -0.23
N SER A 59 1.18 -1.34 -1.03
CA SER A 59 1.46 -2.13 -2.24
C SER A 59 1.60 -3.62 -1.92
N LEU A 60 2.37 -3.97 -0.88
CA LEU A 60 2.51 -5.36 -0.43
C LEU A 60 1.17 -5.96 0.04
N LEU A 61 0.32 -5.16 0.69
CA LEU A 61 -1.01 -5.61 1.09
C LEU A 61 -1.90 -5.92 -0.14
N LEU A 62 -1.88 -5.08 -1.17
CA LEU A 62 -2.66 -5.30 -2.40
C LEU A 62 -2.19 -6.56 -3.15
N ASP A 63 -0.88 -6.81 -3.17
CA ASP A 63 -0.32 -8.04 -3.74
C ASP A 63 -0.69 -9.26 -2.90
N TYR A 64 -0.60 -9.15 -1.57
CA TYR A 64 -1.00 -10.20 -0.64
C TYR A 64 -2.50 -10.55 -0.77
N MET A 65 -3.37 -9.55 -0.88
CA MET A 65 -4.80 -9.73 -1.07
C MET A 65 -5.12 -10.48 -2.37
N GLU A 66 -4.42 -10.16 -3.46
CA GLU A 66 -4.63 -10.84 -4.75
C GLU A 66 -4.13 -12.29 -4.70
N ALA A 67 -2.93 -12.52 -4.16
CA ALA A 67 -2.34 -13.86 -4.05
C ALA A 67 -3.15 -14.81 -3.14
N ASN A 68 -3.92 -14.25 -2.20
CA ASN A 68 -4.74 -15.01 -1.25
C ASN A 68 -6.26 -14.81 -1.46
N LYS A 69 -6.66 -14.41 -2.67
CA LYS A 69 -8.06 -14.15 -3.00
C LYS A 69 -8.91 -15.41 -2.79
N GLY A 70 -10.00 -15.26 -2.05
CA GLY A 70 -10.91 -16.37 -1.71
C GLY A 70 -10.44 -17.29 -0.57
N LEU A 71 -9.29 -17.03 0.05
CA LEU A 71 -8.80 -17.81 1.21
C LEU A 71 -9.28 -17.27 2.56
N PHE A 72 -9.82 -16.05 2.59
CA PHE A 72 -10.27 -15.38 3.80
C PHE A 72 -11.71 -14.89 3.65
N GLU A 73 -12.56 -15.21 4.64
CA GLU A 73 -13.93 -14.66 4.75
C GLU A 73 -13.97 -13.40 5.64
N ASP A 74 -13.02 -13.26 6.57
CA ASP A 74 -12.90 -12.12 7.49
C ASP A 74 -11.70 -11.23 7.09
N PRO A 75 -11.93 -9.96 6.70
CA PRO A 75 -10.86 -9.01 6.39
C PRO A 75 -9.85 -8.82 7.54
N LYS A 76 -10.29 -8.96 8.79
CA LYS A 76 -9.39 -8.84 9.96
C LYS A 76 -8.39 -9.98 9.99
N MET A 77 -8.82 -11.20 9.68
CA MET A 77 -7.94 -12.37 9.63
C MET A 77 -6.95 -12.27 8.48
N LEU A 78 -7.38 -11.77 7.31
CA LEU A 78 -6.49 -11.46 6.19
C LEU A 78 -5.41 -10.48 6.63
N PHE A 79 -5.81 -9.34 7.20
CA PHE A 79 -4.88 -8.29 7.61
C PHE A 79 -3.91 -8.74 8.71
N GLN A 80 -4.38 -9.53 9.68
CA GLN A 80 -3.52 -10.12 10.71
C GLN A 80 -2.47 -11.05 10.11
N THR A 81 -2.85 -11.86 9.12
CA THR A 81 -1.91 -12.79 8.46
C THR A 81 -0.91 -12.02 7.60
N PHE A 82 -1.35 -11.00 6.87
CA PHE A 82 -0.47 -10.07 6.16
C PHE A 82 0.54 -9.42 7.11
N ALA A 83 0.08 -8.86 8.23
CA ALA A 83 0.96 -8.21 9.21
C ALA A 83 2.03 -9.18 9.74
N LYS A 84 1.69 -10.46 9.98
CA LYS A 84 2.66 -11.49 10.35
C LYS A 84 3.70 -11.72 9.24
N ARG A 85 3.30 -11.70 7.98
CA ARG A 85 4.20 -11.88 6.83
C ARG A 85 5.12 -10.70 6.61
N LEU A 86 4.72 -9.47 6.92
CA LEU A 86 5.64 -8.32 6.91
C LEU A 86 6.87 -8.51 7.84
N TYR A 87 6.74 -9.26 8.92
CA TYR A 87 7.86 -9.55 9.83
C TYR A 87 8.67 -10.79 9.44
N THR A 88 8.02 -11.77 8.79
CA THR A 88 8.62 -13.09 8.55
C THR A 88 9.03 -13.33 7.10
N GLY A 89 8.59 -12.47 6.18
CA GLY A 89 8.59 -12.73 4.75
C GLY A 89 7.57 -13.81 4.36
N THR A 90 7.49 -14.08 3.06
CA THR A 90 6.65 -15.10 2.43
C THR A 90 7.46 -16.30 1.93
N ILE A 91 8.80 -16.19 1.88
CA ILE A 91 9.70 -17.26 1.44
C ILE A 91 9.80 -18.35 2.52
N GLY A 92 9.50 -19.59 2.13
CA GLY A 92 9.62 -20.77 2.98
C GLY A 92 11.06 -21.18 3.25
N GLU A 93 11.26 -22.09 4.20
CA GLU A 93 12.59 -22.64 4.55
C GLU A 93 13.25 -23.39 3.39
N ASP A 94 12.46 -23.90 2.45
CA ASP A 94 12.89 -24.54 1.21
C ASP A 94 13.24 -23.55 0.09
N GLY A 95 13.11 -22.24 0.36
CA GLY A 95 13.35 -21.17 -0.60
C GLY A 95 12.21 -20.94 -1.59
N LEU A 96 11.06 -21.61 -1.41
CA LEU A 96 9.89 -21.47 -2.28
C LEU A 96 8.81 -20.60 -1.63
N ASP A 97 8.04 -19.92 -2.48
CA ASP A 97 6.85 -19.19 -2.07
C ASP A 97 5.68 -19.55 -3.00
N PRO A 98 4.76 -20.44 -2.57
CA PRO A 98 3.61 -20.83 -3.37
C PRO A 98 2.66 -19.67 -3.74
N SER A 99 2.72 -18.56 -3.00
CA SER A 99 1.92 -17.37 -3.30
C SER A 99 2.50 -16.52 -4.43
N GLY A 100 3.77 -16.74 -4.79
CA GLY A 100 4.48 -15.99 -5.83
C GLY A 100 4.92 -14.58 -5.41
N LEU A 101 4.83 -14.24 -4.12
CA LEU A 101 5.12 -12.90 -3.60
C LEU A 101 6.62 -12.63 -3.41
N TYR A 102 7.36 -13.61 -2.89
CA TYR A 102 8.82 -13.62 -2.73
C TYR A 102 9.44 -12.38 -2.03
N TRP A 103 8.84 -11.90 -0.94
CA TRP A 103 9.36 -10.77 -0.14
C TRP A 103 9.42 -11.07 1.36
#